data_AF-A0AA87SZ42-F1
#
_entry.id   AF-A0AA87SZ42-F1
#
_cell.length_a   1.000
_cell.length_b   1.000
_cell.length_c   1.000
_cell.angle_alpha   90.00
_cell.angle_beta   90.00
_cell.angle_gamma   90.00
#
_symmetry.space_group_name_H-M   'P 1'
#
loop_
_entity.id
_entity.type
_entity.pdbx_description
1 polymer ?
#
loop_
_entity_poly.entity_id
_entity_poly.type
_entity_poly.pdbx_seq_one_letter_code
_entity_poly.pdbx_strand_id
1 'polypeptide(L)'
;MLAHIRPNQLFCTDKDREQSLQTLGMILELSEKCYVFGKYFFIDALNSEEHPFLLKKGFYLMGIGMDAENVSNILKRYIISGNYEGKELLERIIILEGIEAIQKELFISVFLERVASYFGESYQKNFWDFVNQKRKEIDGILLNDFYSEFCSSKPQIDSDVLLSRAFHSFSYNELRTLLKQVSLSDLAEALKNVREKLVLQVMDFLDRESSRWLMKELMRADDSDNGFEKAKEAQLKILGIFASRKEIGHYF
;
A
#
# COMPACT_ATOMS: atom_id res chain seq x y z
N MET A 1 -23.62 12.34 -1.15
CA MET A 1 -23.83 11.38 -2.26
C MET A 1 -25.20 10.72 -2.12
N LEU A 2 -25.48 10.05 -0.99
CA LEU A 2 -26.75 9.37 -0.73
C LEU A 2 -28.00 10.27 -0.88
N ALA A 3 -27.92 11.56 -0.53
CA ALA A 3 -29.03 12.51 -0.71
C ALA A 3 -29.45 12.74 -2.18
N HIS A 4 -28.63 12.35 -3.16
CA HIS A 4 -28.89 12.50 -4.59
C HIS A 4 -29.08 11.18 -5.33
N ILE A 5 -28.90 10.04 -4.65
CA ILE A 5 -29.17 8.72 -5.22
C ILE A 5 -30.63 8.40 -4.92
N ARG A 6 -31.41 8.10 -5.95
CA ARG A 6 -32.82 7.70 -5.77
C ARG A 6 -32.87 6.34 -5.06
N PRO A 7 -33.90 6.07 -4.22
CA PRO A 7 -33.97 4.86 -3.40
C PRO A 7 -33.77 3.54 -4.18
N ASN A 8 -34.20 3.48 -5.44
CA ASN A 8 -34.14 2.26 -6.25
C ASN A 8 -32.86 2.15 -7.10
N GLN A 9 -32.02 3.18 -7.17
CA GLN A 9 -30.83 3.17 -8.03
C GLN A 9 -29.72 2.23 -7.52
N LEU A 10 -29.67 1.97 -6.21
CA LEU A 10 -28.72 1.06 -5.56
C LEU A 10 -29.23 -0.39 -5.46
N PHE A 11 -30.31 -0.73 -6.17
CA PHE A 11 -30.83 -2.10 -6.17
C PHE A 11 -29.89 -3.01 -6.97
N CYS A 12 -28.98 -3.69 -6.27
CA CYS A 12 -28.05 -4.66 -6.85
C CYS A 12 -28.49 -6.09 -6.52
N THR A 13 -28.44 -6.95 -7.54
CA THR A 13 -28.54 -8.40 -7.33
C THR A 13 -27.21 -8.96 -6.81
N ASP A 14 -27.21 -10.15 -6.22
CA ASP A 14 -25.95 -10.80 -5.81
C ASP A 14 -25.01 -11.05 -6.99
N LYS A 15 -25.57 -11.27 -8.19
CA LYS A 15 -24.79 -11.36 -9.42
C LYS A 15 -24.09 -10.04 -9.76
N ASP A 16 -24.77 -8.92 -9.58
CA ASP A 16 -24.18 -7.59 -9.82
C ASP A 16 -23.05 -7.30 -8.83
N ARG A 17 -23.24 -7.67 -7.56
CA ARG A 17 -22.23 -7.57 -6.51
C ARG A 17 -21.00 -8.40 -6.86
N GLU A 18 -21.20 -9.67 -7.20
CA GLU A 18 -20.13 -10.60 -7.58
C GLU A 18 -19.32 -10.05 -8.76
N GLN A 19 -19.97 -9.56 -9.80
CA GLN A 19 -19.28 -8.96 -10.94
C GLN A 19 -18.54 -7.67 -10.58
N SER A 20 -19.06 -6.88 -9.64
CA SER A 20 -18.42 -5.64 -9.18
C SER A 20 -17.15 -5.89 -8.35
N LEU A 21 -16.93 -7.12 -7.84
CA LEU A 21 -15.71 -7.48 -7.14
C LEU A 21 -14.47 -7.36 -8.03
N GLN A 22 -14.61 -7.53 -9.35
CA GLN A 22 -13.49 -7.29 -10.29
C GLN A 22 -13.01 -5.83 -10.23
N THR A 23 -13.96 -4.88 -10.22
CA THR A 23 -13.66 -3.44 -10.09
C THR A 23 -13.03 -3.15 -8.72
N LEU A 24 -13.55 -3.76 -7.65
CA LEU A 24 -12.94 -3.66 -6.32
C LEU A 24 -11.50 -4.17 -6.31
N GLY A 25 -11.23 -5.33 -6.91
CA GLY A 25 -9.91 -5.93 -6.95
C GLY A 25 -8.88 -5.03 -7.66
N MET A 26 -9.27 -4.42 -8.79
CA MET A 26 -8.45 -3.45 -9.50
C MET A 26 -8.16 -2.21 -8.64
N ILE A 27 -9.20 -1.62 -8.02
CA ILE A 27 -9.05 -0.41 -7.22
C ILE A 27 -8.25 -0.67 -5.94
N LEU A 28 -8.42 -1.84 -5.33
CA LEU A 28 -7.65 -2.28 -4.17
C LEU A 28 -6.16 -2.40 -4.52
N GLU A 29 -5.83 -3.08 -5.62
CA GLU A 29 -4.44 -3.18 -6.09
C GLU A 29 -3.83 -1.79 -6.35
N LEU A 30 -4.56 -0.91 -7.05
CA LEU A 30 -4.10 0.46 -7.31
C LEU A 30 -3.91 1.27 -6.02
N SER A 31 -4.78 1.10 -5.04
CA SER A 31 -4.69 1.82 -3.76
C SER A 31 -3.43 1.44 -3.00
N GLU A 32 -3.11 0.15 -2.96
CA GLU A 32 -1.93 -0.39 -2.29
C GLU A 32 -0.64 -0.01 -3.03
N LYS A 33 -0.66 -0.06 -4.36
CA LYS A 33 0.44 0.41 -5.21
C LYS A 33 0.69 1.91 -5.00
N CYS A 34 -0.34 2.74 -5.06
CA CYS A 34 -0.21 4.18 -4.83
C CYS A 34 0.29 4.51 -3.42
N TYR A 35 -0.06 3.70 -2.42
CA TYR A 35 0.47 3.87 -1.07
C TYR A 35 1.99 3.65 -1.01
N VAL A 36 2.51 2.62 -1.68
CA VAL A 36 3.93 2.26 -1.68
C VAL A 36 4.76 3.17 -2.59
N PHE A 37 4.36 3.33 -3.85
CA PHE A 37 5.17 4.04 -4.86
C PHE A 37 4.82 5.52 -4.98
N GLY A 38 3.75 5.96 -4.33
CA GLY A 38 3.21 7.30 -4.45
C GLY A 38 2.18 7.43 -5.58
N LYS A 39 1.15 8.25 -5.35
CA LYS A 39 0.01 8.44 -6.27
C LYS A 39 0.38 9.00 -7.65
N TYR A 40 1.51 9.68 -7.79
CA TYR A 40 1.95 10.27 -9.05
C TYR A 40 2.67 9.27 -9.96
N PHE A 41 3.15 8.15 -9.39
CA PHE A 41 3.89 7.13 -10.12
C PHE A 41 3.06 6.51 -11.26
N PHE A 42 1.73 6.44 -11.11
CA PHE A 42 0.85 5.71 -12.02
C PHE A 42 0.02 6.61 -12.97
N ILE A 43 0.22 7.93 -12.96
CA ILE A 43 -0.65 8.85 -13.73
C ILE A 43 -0.61 8.55 -15.23
N ASP A 44 0.58 8.33 -15.78
CA ASP A 44 0.74 8.07 -17.21
C ASP A 44 0.30 6.66 -17.61
N ALA A 45 0.52 5.68 -16.73
CA ALA A 45 0.14 4.28 -16.96
C ALA A 45 -1.39 4.09 -17.04
N LEU A 46 -2.14 4.94 -16.35
CA LEU A 46 -3.61 4.83 -16.25
C LEU A 46 -4.36 5.59 -17.37
N ASN A 47 -3.65 6.23 -18.30
CA ASN A 47 -4.25 6.91 -19.45
C ASN A 47 -4.63 5.95 -20.61
N SER A 48 -4.62 4.63 -20.41
CA SER A 48 -4.99 3.64 -21.43
C SER A 48 -6.50 3.59 -21.72
N GLU A 49 -6.91 3.07 -22.88
CA GLU A 49 -8.35 2.88 -23.17
C GLU A 49 -9.01 1.79 -22.30
N GLU A 50 -8.22 0.91 -21.70
CA GLU A 50 -8.70 -0.25 -20.93
C GLU A 50 -9.33 0.13 -19.59
N HIS A 51 -9.04 1.33 -19.06
CA HIS A 51 -9.54 1.77 -17.77
C HIS A 51 -10.88 2.52 -17.84
N PRO A 52 -11.78 2.34 -16.85
CA PRO A 52 -13.06 3.07 -16.79
C PRO A 52 -12.87 4.58 -16.81
N PHE A 53 -13.74 5.29 -17.53
CA PHE A 53 -13.70 6.75 -17.65
C PHE A 53 -13.51 7.47 -16.30
N LEU A 54 -14.28 7.06 -15.29
CA LEU A 54 -14.26 7.71 -13.98
C LEU A 54 -12.90 7.57 -13.28
N LEU A 55 -12.24 6.42 -13.43
CA LEU A 55 -10.91 6.16 -12.87
C LEU A 55 -9.87 7.06 -13.54
N LYS A 56 -9.86 7.08 -14.88
CA LYS A 56 -8.97 7.94 -15.68
C LYS A 56 -9.15 9.40 -15.32
N LYS A 57 -10.41 9.84 -15.20
CA LYS A 57 -10.71 11.21 -14.83
C LYS A 57 -10.22 11.54 -13.41
N GLY A 58 -10.36 10.62 -12.46
CA GLY A 58 -9.83 10.77 -11.10
C GLY A 58 -8.32 11.00 -11.10
N PHE A 59 -7.56 10.11 -11.75
CA PHE A 59 -6.10 10.25 -11.84
C PHE A 59 -5.65 11.49 -12.61
N TYR A 60 -6.32 11.84 -13.70
CA TYR A 60 -6.06 13.08 -14.42
C TYR A 60 -6.22 14.31 -13.51
N LEU A 61 -7.32 14.40 -12.76
CA LEU A 61 -7.57 15.55 -11.88
C LEU A 61 -6.56 15.61 -10.72
N MET A 62 -6.17 14.47 -10.16
CA MET A 62 -5.08 14.40 -9.17
C MET A 62 -3.74 14.84 -9.78
N GLY A 63 -3.45 14.43 -11.02
CA GLY A 63 -2.21 14.73 -11.71
C GLY A 63 -2.02 16.22 -12.03
N ILE A 64 -3.10 16.95 -12.29
CA ILE A 64 -3.06 18.41 -12.42
C ILE A 64 -3.01 19.14 -11.07
N GLY A 65 -2.88 18.42 -9.95
CA GLY A 65 -2.70 19.00 -8.61
C GLY A 65 -3.98 19.45 -7.92
N MET A 66 -5.15 18.97 -8.33
CA MET A 66 -6.42 19.32 -7.69
C MET A 66 -6.53 18.69 -6.29
N ASP A 67 -7.13 19.38 -5.34
CA ASP A 67 -7.35 18.88 -3.98
C ASP A 67 -8.45 17.80 -3.91
N ALA A 68 -8.47 17.06 -2.80
CA ALA A 68 -9.34 15.89 -2.66
C ALA A 68 -10.83 16.20 -2.63
N GLU A 69 -11.21 17.37 -2.13
CA GLU A 69 -12.62 17.77 -2.10
C GLU A 69 -13.11 18.06 -3.51
N ASN A 70 -12.34 18.84 -4.28
CA ASN A 70 -12.69 19.18 -5.66
C ASN A 70 -12.72 17.95 -6.58
N VAL A 71 -11.72 17.05 -6.47
CA VAL A 71 -11.73 15.78 -7.23
C VAL A 71 -12.98 14.97 -6.89
N SER A 72 -13.24 14.72 -5.61
CA SER A 72 -14.40 13.94 -5.15
C SER A 72 -15.72 14.56 -5.62
N ASN A 73 -15.86 15.89 -5.54
CA ASN A 73 -17.06 16.61 -5.98
C ASN A 73 -17.29 16.51 -7.49
N ILE A 74 -16.25 16.64 -8.31
CA ILE A 74 -16.37 16.50 -9.77
C ILE A 74 -16.77 15.07 -10.14
N LEU A 75 -16.11 14.06 -9.56
CA LEU A 75 -16.45 12.66 -9.83
C LEU A 75 -17.88 12.32 -9.39
N LYS A 76 -18.32 12.81 -8.23
CA LYS A 76 -19.73 12.67 -7.79
C LYS A 76 -20.71 13.28 -8.80
N ARG A 77 -20.40 14.44 -9.39
CA ARG A 77 -21.25 15.06 -10.42
C ARG A 77 -21.33 14.20 -11.67
N TYR A 78 -20.24 13.59 -12.13
CA TYR A 78 -20.29 12.63 -13.24
C TYR A 78 -21.21 11.44 -12.94
N ILE A 79 -21.15 10.89 -11.72
CA ILE A 79 -22.02 9.78 -11.32
C ILE A 79 -23.49 10.21 -11.32
N ILE A 80 -23.81 11.34 -10.67
CA ILE A 80 -25.19 11.83 -10.54
C ILE A 80 -25.77 12.19 -11.90
N SER A 81 -25.03 12.95 -12.72
CA SER A 81 -25.49 13.38 -14.05
C SER A 81 -25.59 12.23 -15.05
N GLY A 82 -24.85 11.13 -14.84
CA GLY A 82 -24.92 9.94 -15.70
C GLY A 82 -26.14 9.04 -15.45
N ASN A 83 -26.89 9.26 -14.36
CA ASN A 83 -28.10 8.50 -14.00
C ASN A 83 -27.90 6.96 -14.04
N TYR A 84 -26.76 6.49 -13.53
CA TYR A 84 -26.42 5.06 -13.47
C TYR A 84 -27.24 4.33 -12.39
N GLU A 85 -27.45 3.02 -12.59
CA GLU A 85 -28.22 2.17 -11.68
C GLU A 85 -27.56 0.80 -11.50
N GLY A 86 -27.91 0.10 -10.42
CA GLY A 86 -27.47 -1.27 -10.13
C GLY A 86 -25.95 -1.43 -10.16
N LYS A 87 -25.47 -2.45 -10.88
CA LYS A 87 -24.04 -2.76 -11.04
C LYS A 87 -23.21 -1.54 -11.44
N GLU A 88 -23.66 -0.81 -12.46
CA GLU A 88 -22.89 0.31 -13.01
C GLU A 88 -22.69 1.43 -11.98
N LEU A 89 -23.71 1.69 -11.16
CA LEU A 89 -23.61 2.65 -10.08
C LEU A 89 -22.66 2.15 -8.99
N LEU A 90 -22.77 0.87 -8.60
CA LEU A 90 -21.88 0.26 -7.60
C LEU A 90 -20.41 0.34 -8.01
N GLU A 91 -20.06 -0.02 -9.25
CA GLU A 91 -18.69 0.06 -9.76
C GLU A 91 -18.14 1.49 -9.72
N ARG A 92 -18.97 2.48 -10.04
CA ARG A 92 -18.57 3.90 -9.99
C ARG A 92 -18.38 4.40 -8.55
N ILE A 93 -19.17 3.90 -7.61
CA ILE A 93 -18.98 4.18 -6.18
C ILE A 93 -17.67 3.57 -5.69
N ILE A 94 -17.36 2.32 -6.06
CA ILE A 94 -16.09 1.67 -5.73
C ILE A 94 -14.91 2.51 -6.24
N ILE A 95 -14.96 2.95 -7.50
CA ILE A 95 -13.93 3.80 -8.10
C ILE A 95 -13.82 5.13 -7.34
N LEU A 96 -14.93 5.78 -7.03
CA LEU A 96 -14.94 7.05 -6.30
C LEU A 96 -14.31 6.94 -4.90
N GLU A 97 -14.72 5.93 -4.13
CA GLU A 97 -14.14 5.68 -2.80
C GLU A 97 -12.65 5.34 -2.89
N GLY A 98 -12.25 4.62 -3.94
CA GLY A 98 -10.85 4.30 -4.22
C GLY A 98 -10.00 5.52 -4.53
N ILE A 99 -10.46 6.39 -5.43
CA ILE A 99 -9.77 7.65 -5.75
C ILE A 99 -9.66 8.52 -4.49
N GLU A 100 -10.73 8.62 -3.70
CA GLU A 100 -10.69 9.40 -2.46
C GLU A 100 -9.69 8.80 -1.44
N ALA A 101 -9.64 7.48 -1.32
CA ALA A 101 -8.69 6.78 -0.46
C ALA A 101 -7.24 7.01 -0.88
N ILE A 102 -6.95 6.90 -2.18
CA ILE A 102 -5.62 7.18 -2.75
C ILE A 102 -5.21 8.63 -2.48
N GLN A 103 -6.09 9.57 -2.79
CA GLN A 103 -5.73 10.99 -2.74
C GLN A 103 -5.49 11.49 -1.32
N LYS A 104 -6.28 10.99 -0.35
CA LYS A 104 -6.19 11.32 1.07
C LYS A 104 -5.27 10.39 1.87
N GLU A 105 -4.66 9.40 1.22
CA GLU A 105 -3.84 8.36 1.86
C GLU A 105 -4.55 7.69 3.05
N LEU A 106 -5.82 7.33 2.87
CA LEU A 106 -6.60 6.67 3.91
C LEU A 106 -6.05 5.27 4.20
N PHE A 107 -6.20 4.82 5.45
CA PHE A 107 -5.95 3.43 5.80
C PHE A 107 -6.83 2.51 4.93
N ILE A 108 -6.24 1.41 4.44
CA ILE A 108 -6.95 0.50 3.55
C ILE A 108 -8.19 -0.11 4.21
N SER A 109 -8.16 -0.33 5.53
CA SER A 109 -9.32 -0.75 6.31
C SER A 109 -10.49 0.22 6.20
N VAL A 110 -10.23 1.53 6.26
CA VAL A 110 -11.27 2.57 6.14
C VAL A 110 -11.87 2.56 4.73
N PHE A 111 -11.04 2.43 3.69
CA PHE A 111 -11.52 2.27 2.31
C PHE A 111 -12.42 1.04 2.16
N LEU A 112 -11.96 -0.11 2.64
CA LEU A 112 -12.68 -1.38 2.52
C LEU A 112 -14.02 -1.36 3.25
N GLU A 113 -14.08 -0.81 4.47
CA GLU A 113 -15.34 -0.68 5.22
C GLU A 113 -16.33 0.24 4.51
N ARG A 114 -15.86 1.36 3.93
CA ARG A 114 -16.73 2.25 3.14
C ARG A 114 -17.31 1.50 1.95
N VAL A 115 -16.50 0.78 1.19
CA VAL A 115 -16.98 0.02 0.04
C VAL A 115 -17.91 -1.12 0.48
N ALA A 116 -17.55 -1.86 1.52
CA ALA A 116 -18.35 -2.97 2.06
C ALA A 116 -19.78 -2.52 2.41
N SER A 117 -19.94 -1.30 2.90
CA SER A 117 -21.26 -0.74 3.23
C SER A 117 -22.21 -0.66 2.02
N TYR A 118 -21.69 -0.53 0.80
CA TYR A 118 -22.48 -0.51 -0.44
C TYR A 118 -22.82 -1.90 -0.98
N PHE A 119 -22.14 -2.95 -0.50
CA PHE A 119 -22.47 -4.34 -0.84
C PHE A 119 -23.61 -4.89 0.02
N GLY A 120 -23.92 -4.26 1.17
CA GLY A 120 -25.02 -4.63 2.05
C GLY A 120 -24.68 -5.78 2.99
N GLU A 121 -25.49 -5.93 4.05
CA GLU A 121 -25.24 -6.87 5.15
C GLU A 121 -25.23 -8.34 4.69
N SER A 122 -26.16 -8.72 3.81
CA SER A 122 -26.31 -10.10 3.34
C SER A 122 -25.12 -10.62 2.53
N TYR A 123 -24.30 -9.72 1.98
CA TYR A 123 -23.18 -10.07 1.08
C TYR A 123 -21.80 -9.91 1.74
N GLN A 124 -21.74 -9.53 3.03
CA GLN A 124 -20.48 -9.24 3.73
C GLN A 124 -19.49 -10.42 3.70
N LYS A 125 -19.98 -11.65 3.85
CA LYS A 125 -19.11 -12.84 3.84
C LYS A 125 -18.34 -12.95 2.51
N ASN A 126 -19.06 -12.95 1.40
CA ASN A 126 -18.46 -13.04 0.05
C ASN A 126 -17.50 -11.89 -0.22
N PHE A 127 -17.88 -10.67 0.20
CA PHE A 127 -17.01 -9.49 0.08
C PHE A 127 -15.66 -9.70 0.79
N TRP A 128 -15.68 -10.09 2.07
CA TRP A 128 -14.45 -10.25 2.85
C TRP A 128 -13.64 -11.48 2.44
N ASP A 129 -14.28 -12.57 2.03
CA ASP A 129 -13.60 -13.74 1.46
C ASP A 129 -12.82 -13.34 0.19
N PHE A 130 -13.45 -12.57 -0.70
CA PHE A 130 -12.80 -12.02 -1.90
C PHE A 130 -11.65 -11.09 -1.54
N VAL A 131 -11.85 -10.12 -0.65
CA VAL A 131 -10.82 -9.15 -0.26
C VAL A 131 -9.61 -9.86 0.34
N ASN A 132 -9.83 -10.84 1.22
CA ASN A 132 -8.74 -11.60 1.84
C ASN A 132 -7.92 -12.40 0.82
N GLN A 133 -8.59 -13.01 -0.16
CA GLN A 133 -7.91 -13.72 -1.24
C GLN A 133 -7.16 -12.75 -2.15
N LYS A 134 -7.81 -11.68 -2.60
CA LYS A 134 -7.23 -10.70 -3.51
C LYS A 134 -6.02 -9.99 -2.88
N ARG A 135 -6.05 -9.70 -1.58
CA ARG A 135 -4.89 -9.09 -0.89
C ARG A 135 -3.67 -10.00 -0.86
N LYS A 136 -3.85 -11.33 -0.75
CA LYS A 136 -2.72 -12.28 -0.86
C LYS A 136 -2.08 -12.26 -2.25
N GLU A 137 -2.89 -12.14 -3.30
CA GLU A 137 -2.38 -11.99 -4.67
C GLU A 137 -1.62 -10.69 -4.84
N ILE A 138 -2.18 -9.58 -4.32
CA ILE A 138 -1.56 -8.26 -4.34
C ILE A 138 -0.23 -8.25 -3.59
N ASP A 139 -0.11 -8.97 -2.46
CA ASP A 139 1.15 -9.05 -1.70
C ASP A 139 2.32 -9.54 -2.59
N GLY A 140 2.07 -10.54 -3.46
CA GLY A 140 3.07 -11.03 -4.41
C GLY A 140 3.38 -10.05 -5.54
N ILE A 141 2.35 -9.39 -6.09
CA ILE A 141 2.51 -8.36 -7.14
C ILE A 141 3.34 -7.19 -6.62
N LEU A 142 2.98 -6.66 -5.45
CA LEU A 142 3.67 -5.53 -4.83
C LEU A 142 5.13 -5.84 -4.51
N LEU A 143 5.41 -7.05 -4.01
CA LEU A 143 6.79 -7.43 -3.68
C LEU A 143 7.66 -7.48 -4.95
N ASN A 144 7.12 -8.01 -6.05
CA ASN A 144 7.82 -8.06 -7.33
C ASN A 144 8.03 -6.66 -7.92
N ASP A 145 6.98 -5.83 -7.92
CA ASP A 145 7.06 -4.45 -8.41
C ASP A 145 8.06 -3.64 -7.57
N PHE A 146 8.01 -3.80 -6.24
CA PHE A 146 8.94 -3.15 -5.31
C PHE A 146 10.38 -3.58 -5.58
N TYR A 147 10.63 -4.87 -5.76
CA TYR A 147 11.96 -5.38 -6.07
C TYR A 147 12.49 -4.79 -7.38
N SER A 148 11.69 -4.83 -8.45
CA SER A 148 12.08 -4.28 -9.75
C SER A 148 12.48 -2.81 -9.65
N GLU A 149 11.70 -2.01 -8.94
CA GLU A 149 11.94 -0.57 -8.81
C GLU A 149 13.07 -0.25 -7.82
N PHE A 150 13.17 -0.98 -6.72
CA PHE A 150 14.21 -0.78 -5.72
C PHE A 150 15.60 -1.11 -6.28
N CYS A 151 15.71 -2.18 -7.09
CA CYS A 151 16.96 -2.57 -7.74
C CYS A 151 17.39 -1.61 -8.87
N SER A 152 16.43 -1.00 -9.58
CA SER A 152 16.73 -0.07 -10.69
C SER A 152 17.11 1.33 -10.20
N SER A 153 16.57 1.76 -9.05
CA SER A 153 16.62 3.15 -8.60
C SER A 153 17.80 3.51 -7.69
N LYS A 154 18.46 2.55 -7.02
CA LYS A 154 19.50 2.86 -6.01
C LYS A 154 20.85 2.19 -6.29
N PRO A 155 21.97 2.94 -6.28
CA PRO A 155 23.30 2.34 -6.33
C PRO A 155 23.51 1.50 -5.06
N GLN A 156 23.78 0.21 -5.22
CA GLN A 156 24.10 -0.67 -4.10
C GLN A 156 25.47 -0.30 -3.54
N ILE A 157 25.50 0.37 -2.39
CA ILE A 157 26.73 0.70 -1.66
C ILE A 157 27.00 -0.41 -0.64
N ASP A 158 28.26 -0.78 -0.45
CA ASP A 158 28.78 -1.77 0.54
C ASP A 158 28.60 -1.31 2.01
N SER A 159 27.65 -0.41 2.30
CA SER A 159 27.27 0.00 3.67
C SER A 159 26.55 -1.11 4.44
N ASP A 160 26.24 -2.23 3.80
CA ASP A 160 25.56 -3.36 4.41
C ASP A 160 26.50 -4.29 5.19
N VAL A 161 27.82 -4.09 5.16
CA VAL A 161 28.80 -4.96 5.87
C VAL A 161 28.45 -5.13 7.35
N LEU A 162 27.97 -4.07 8.00
CA LEU A 162 27.62 -4.09 9.43
C LEU A 162 26.39 -4.96 9.74
N LEU A 163 25.27 -4.71 9.05
CA LEU A 163 24.04 -5.48 9.25
C LEU A 163 24.15 -6.89 8.69
N SER A 164 24.77 -7.06 7.51
CA SER A 164 24.96 -8.37 6.90
C SER A 164 25.74 -9.29 7.83
N ARG A 165 26.87 -8.85 8.39
CA ARG A 165 27.65 -9.66 9.35
C ARG A 165 26.82 -10.03 10.58
N ALA A 166 26.04 -9.10 11.12
CA ALA A 166 25.19 -9.38 12.27
C ALA A 166 24.10 -10.40 11.94
N PHE A 167 23.40 -10.25 10.81
CA PHE A 167 22.34 -11.16 10.40
C PHE A 167 22.85 -12.60 10.18
N HIS A 168 24.08 -12.77 9.69
CA HIS A 168 24.71 -14.10 9.58
C HIS A 168 25.11 -14.70 10.93
N SER A 169 25.22 -13.88 11.98
CA SER A 169 25.63 -14.33 13.33
C SER A 169 24.48 -14.79 14.22
N PHE A 170 23.23 -14.58 13.79
CA PHE A 170 22.03 -15.00 14.53
C PHE A 170 21.23 -16.03 13.73
N SER A 171 20.57 -16.95 14.44
CA SER A 171 19.57 -17.82 13.82
C SER A 171 18.34 -17.02 13.38
N TYR A 172 17.55 -17.59 12.46
CA TYR A 172 16.33 -16.96 11.95
C TYR A 172 15.36 -16.53 13.07
N ASN A 173 15.19 -17.36 14.11
CA ASN A 173 14.28 -17.08 15.23
C ASN A 173 14.82 -15.99 16.17
N GLU A 174 16.13 -15.97 16.40
CA GLU A 174 16.77 -14.93 17.21
C GLU A 174 16.66 -13.58 16.50
N LEU A 175 17.00 -13.54 15.22
CA LEU A 175 16.91 -12.35 14.37
C LEU A 175 15.47 -11.82 14.33
N ARG A 176 14.48 -12.69 14.12
CA ARG A 176 13.06 -12.32 14.18
C ARG A 176 12.68 -11.66 15.50
N THR A 177 13.18 -12.21 16.61
CA THR A 177 12.86 -11.67 17.94
C THR A 177 13.54 -10.34 18.20
N LEU A 178 14.78 -10.18 17.73
CA LEU A 178 15.54 -8.95 17.84
C LEU A 178 14.94 -7.82 17.00
N LEU A 179 14.58 -8.11 15.74
CA LEU A 179 14.01 -7.11 14.83
C LEU A 179 12.63 -6.61 15.29
N LYS A 180 11.86 -7.42 16.02
CA LYS A 180 10.61 -6.97 16.67
C LYS A 180 10.81 -5.86 17.72
N GLN A 181 12.03 -5.68 18.23
CA GLN A 181 12.36 -4.65 19.22
C GLN A 181 12.84 -3.35 18.56
N VAL A 182 13.15 -3.39 17.28
CA VAL A 182 13.58 -2.23 16.50
C VAL A 182 12.35 -1.47 16.02
N SER A 183 12.37 -0.14 16.09
CA SER A 183 11.29 0.67 15.54
C SER A 183 11.29 0.58 14.01
N LEU A 184 10.12 0.63 13.38
CA LEU A 184 10.02 0.63 11.91
C LEU A 184 10.79 1.81 11.28
N SER A 185 10.81 2.97 11.95
CA SER A 185 11.57 4.13 11.49
C SER A 185 13.08 3.88 11.48
N ASP A 186 13.62 3.23 12.53
CA ASP A 186 15.04 2.88 12.56
C ASP A 186 15.37 1.83 11.50
N LEU A 187 14.47 0.87 11.24
CA LEU A 187 14.63 -0.11 10.17
C LEU A 187 14.63 0.56 8.80
N ALA A 188 13.68 1.45 8.52
CA ALA A 188 13.62 2.17 7.26
C ALA A 188 14.92 2.93 6.98
N GLU A 189 15.41 3.70 7.95
CA GLU A 189 16.64 4.48 7.81
C GLU A 189 17.87 3.58 7.61
N ALA A 190 17.98 2.50 8.38
CA ALA A 190 19.11 1.57 8.30
C ALA A 190 19.18 0.79 6.98
N LEU A 191 18.04 0.59 6.32
CA LEU A 191 17.89 -0.22 5.11
C LEU A 191 17.97 0.57 3.79
N LYS A 192 17.99 1.91 3.82
CA LYS A 192 18.00 2.75 2.61
C LYS A 192 19.12 2.44 1.62
N ASN A 193 20.28 2.03 2.12
CA ASN A 193 21.52 1.76 1.36
C ASN A 193 22.01 0.32 1.52
N VAL A 194 21.07 -0.63 1.64
CA VAL A 194 21.37 -2.04 1.91
C VAL A 194 20.94 -2.89 0.71
N ARG A 195 21.66 -4.00 0.47
CA ARG A 195 21.32 -4.97 -0.56
C ARG A 195 19.90 -5.53 -0.37
N GLU A 196 19.21 -5.71 -1.49
CA GLU A 196 17.84 -6.23 -1.61
C GLU A 196 17.57 -7.47 -0.73
N LYS A 197 18.50 -8.42 -0.66
CA LYS A 197 18.31 -9.68 0.07
C LYS A 197 18.09 -9.45 1.56
N LEU A 198 18.76 -8.46 2.15
CA LEU A 198 18.58 -8.15 3.58
C LEU A 198 17.24 -7.45 3.81
N VAL A 199 16.85 -6.56 2.90
CA VAL A 199 15.55 -5.86 2.94
C VAL A 199 14.42 -6.90 2.92
N LEU A 200 14.46 -7.85 1.98
CA LEU A 200 13.49 -8.94 1.88
C LEU A 200 13.45 -9.79 3.15
N GLN A 201 14.62 -10.14 3.71
CA GLN A 201 14.68 -10.89 4.95
C GLN A 201 14.05 -10.14 6.12
N VAL A 202 14.21 -8.81 6.20
CA VAL A 202 13.52 -8.00 7.24
C VAL A 202 12.01 -8.00 7.01
N MET A 203 11.57 -7.85 5.75
CA MET A 203 10.15 -7.81 5.40
C MET A 203 9.42 -9.11 5.73
N ASP A 204 10.08 -10.27 5.60
CA ASP A 204 9.53 -11.59 6.00
C ASP A 204 9.16 -11.67 7.49
N PHE A 205 9.73 -10.79 8.33
CA PHE A 205 9.43 -10.74 9.76
C PHE A 205 8.30 -9.77 10.13
N LEU A 206 7.92 -8.89 9.21
CA LEU A 206 6.91 -7.87 9.42
C LEU A 206 5.52 -8.39 9.05
N ASP A 207 4.49 -7.84 9.69
CA ASP A 207 3.13 -7.98 9.19
C ASP A 207 2.95 -7.18 7.90
N ARG A 208 1.84 -7.43 7.21
CA ARG A 208 1.52 -6.82 5.92
C ARG A 208 1.55 -5.29 5.94
N GLU A 209 0.96 -4.64 6.95
CA GLU A 209 0.88 -3.18 6.97
C GLU A 209 2.25 -2.56 7.27
N SER A 210 2.98 -3.15 8.22
CA SER A 210 4.36 -2.77 8.53
C SER A 210 5.29 -2.93 7.33
N SER A 211 5.13 -4.01 6.56
CA SER A 211 5.91 -4.27 5.34
C SER A 211 5.65 -3.20 4.27
N ARG A 212 4.38 -2.85 4.01
CA ARG A 212 4.03 -1.80 3.05
C ARG A 212 4.50 -0.43 3.47
N TRP A 213 4.40 -0.12 4.76
CA TRP A 213 4.94 1.12 5.31
C TRP A 213 6.46 1.19 5.09
N LEU A 214 7.17 0.09 5.35
CA LEU A 214 8.62 0.02 5.10
C LEU A 214 8.95 0.17 3.62
N MET A 215 8.23 -0.51 2.72
CA MET A 215 8.38 -0.35 1.27
C MET A 215 8.21 1.13 0.88
N LYS A 216 7.15 1.79 1.36
CA LYS A 216 6.88 3.22 1.10
C LYS A 216 8.04 4.11 1.52
N GLU A 217 8.55 3.93 2.73
CA GLU A 217 9.66 4.75 3.24
C GLU A 217 10.96 4.48 2.48
N LEU A 218 11.20 3.24 2.04
CA LEU A 218 12.36 2.91 1.22
C LEU A 218 12.24 3.45 -0.22
N MET A 219 11.03 3.53 -0.76
CA MET A 219 10.75 4.12 -2.07
C MET A 219 10.78 5.65 -2.07
N ARG A 220 10.74 6.29 -0.90
CA ARG A 220 10.81 7.74 -0.81
C ARG A 220 12.19 8.23 -1.24
N ALA A 221 12.23 9.25 -2.09
CA ALA A 221 13.46 9.93 -2.47
C ALA A 221 14.12 10.53 -1.22
N ASP A 222 15.43 10.34 -1.08
CA ASP A 222 16.20 10.86 0.04
C ASP A 222 16.96 12.11 -0.43
N ASP A 223 16.32 13.27 -0.30
CA ASP A 223 16.86 14.56 -0.77
C ASP A 223 17.98 15.12 0.14
N SER A 224 18.57 14.31 1.03
CA SER A 224 19.51 14.79 2.05
C SER A 224 20.95 14.38 1.77
N ASP A 225 21.84 15.38 1.68
CA ASP A 225 23.30 15.20 1.53
C ASP A 225 23.94 14.33 2.63
N ASN A 226 23.25 14.13 3.76
CA ASN A 226 23.72 13.34 4.91
C ASN A 226 23.11 11.91 5.01
N GLY A 227 22.45 11.40 3.95
CA GLY A 227 21.73 10.11 4.00
C GLY A 227 22.61 8.92 4.42
N PHE A 228 23.89 8.92 4.05
CA PHE A 228 24.82 7.86 4.42
C PHE A 228 25.14 7.82 5.92
N GLU A 229 25.35 8.98 6.56
CA GLU A 229 25.66 9.06 7.98
C GLU A 229 24.48 8.62 8.84
N LYS A 230 23.27 9.05 8.47
CA LYS A 230 22.02 8.65 9.16
C LYS A 230 21.76 7.14 9.05
N ALA A 231 21.93 6.58 7.86
CA ALA A 231 21.81 5.14 7.67
C ALA A 231 22.80 4.37 8.56
N LYS A 232 24.06 4.82 8.63
CA LYS A 232 25.08 4.20 9.49
C LYS A 232 24.74 4.32 10.98
N GLU A 233 24.26 5.47 11.43
CA GLU A 233 23.83 5.68 12.82
C GLU A 233 22.66 4.74 13.19
N ALA A 234 21.66 4.64 12.31
CA ALA A 234 20.54 3.72 12.48
C ALA A 234 21.01 2.25 12.55
N GLN A 235 21.94 1.85 11.68
CA GLN A 235 22.54 0.52 11.75
C GLN A 235 23.26 0.26 13.08
N LEU A 236 24.04 1.22 13.58
CA LEU A 236 24.72 1.09 14.88
C LEU A 236 23.73 0.98 16.05
N LYS A 237 22.63 1.74 16.00
CA LYS A 237 21.55 1.65 17.00
C LYS A 237 20.93 0.25 17.02
N ILE A 238 20.66 -0.33 15.86
CA ILE A 238 20.16 -1.71 15.74
C ILE A 238 21.16 -2.72 16.32
N LEU A 239 22.44 -2.57 15.99
CA LEU A 239 23.49 -3.43 16.54
C LEU A 239 23.63 -3.32 18.06
N GLY A 240 23.42 -2.13 18.63
CA GLY A 240 23.37 -1.91 20.07
C GLY A 240 22.25 -2.71 20.75
N ILE A 241 21.06 -2.78 20.12
CA ILE A 241 19.94 -3.62 20.60
C ILE A 241 20.34 -5.10 20.55
N PHE A 242 21.00 -5.54 19.48
CA PHE A 242 21.42 -6.93 19.31
C PHE A 242 22.49 -7.32 20.36
N ALA A 243 23.45 -6.44 20.63
CA ALA A 243 24.52 -6.66 21.61
C ALA A 243 23.99 -6.75 23.05
N SER A 244 23.08 -5.85 23.43
CA SER A 244 22.46 -5.80 24.77
C SER A 244 21.80 -7.13 25.16
N ARG A 245 21.28 -7.90 24.19
CA ARG A 245 20.63 -9.18 24.44
C ARG A 245 21.60 -10.36 24.52
N LYS A 246 22.73 -10.29 23.80
CA LYS A 246 23.77 -11.32 23.86
C LYS A 246 24.42 -11.37 25.26
N GLU A 247 24.52 -10.22 25.92
CA GLU A 247 24.95 -10.14 27.32
C GLU A 247 23.93 -10.77 28.27
N ILE A 248 22.63 -10.53 28.08
CA ILE A 248 21.57 -11.12 28.91
C ILE A 248 21.47 -12.65 28.74
N GLY A 249 21.69 -13.17 27.53
CA GLY A 249 21.67 -14.61 27.24
C GLY A 249 22.86 -15.40 27.80
N HIS A 250 23.92 -14.74 28.26
CA HIS A 250 25.07 -15.38 28.92
C HIS A 250 24.92 -15.49 30.45
N TYR A 251 23.89 -14.89 31.03
CA TYR A 251 23.59 -14.95 32.47
C TYR A 251 22.46 -15.92 32.85
N PHE A 252 21.99 -16.76 31.92
CA PHE A 252 21.02 -17.83 32.16
C PHE A 252 21.50 -19.16 31.61
#